data_AF-A0A7S3I834-F1
#
_entry.id   AF-A0A7S3I834-F1
#
_cell.length_a   1.000
_cell.length_b   1.000
_cell.length_c   1.000
_cell.angle_alpha   90.00
_cell.angle_beta   90.00
_cell.angle_gamma   90.00
#
_symmetry.space_group_name_H-M   'P 1'
#
loop_
_entity.id
_entity.type
_entity.pdbx_description
1 polymer ?
#
loop_
_entity_poly.entity_id
_entity_poly.type
_entity_poly.pdbx_seq_one_letter_code
_entity_poly.pdbx_strand_id
1 'polypeptide(L)'
;GVGGGEPKKPLFSWLLDRTTGSQLQNSFDYSKNEVTVVDLLQPYLLVSDPKIVQDMMISKNGQIDKTGDYEGLFRNFFGRFFLYTKSDERWKNQRKGLLTAFYKDKLALMLNALKGQLIKASAQWKSEIGASKTRAIQLNLSKTTLKIVTDFMMQILVGTNLDAVKLTVETRKSDREPFRPKECCFSEACQ
;
A
#
# COMPACT_ATOMS: atom_id res chain seq x y z
N GLY A 1 -22.15 -30.32 14.54
CA GLY A 1 -21.99 -31.33 13.48
C GLY A 1 -20.92 -30.85 12.54
N VAL A 2 -19.82 -31.58 12.41
CA VAL A 2 -18.71 -31.23 11.52
C VAL A 2 -19.14 -31.69 10.12
N GLY A 3 -19.58 -30.75 9.28
CA GLY A 3 -19.91 -31.03 7.88
C GLY A 3 -18.63 -31.40 7.14
N GLY A 4 -18.58 -32.62 6.57
CA GLY A 4 -17.50 -33.06 5.71
C GLY A 4 -17.43 -32.19 4.46
N GLY A 5 -16.46 -31.28 4.42
CA GLY A 5 -16.15 -30.50 3.23
C GLY A 5 -15.18 -31.27 2.35
N GLU A 6 -15.57 -31.55 1.11
CA GLU A 6 -14.66 -32.12 0.11
C GLU A 6 -13.42 -31.21 -0.05
N PRO A 7 -12.20 -31.78 -0.17
CA PRO A 7 -10.99 -31.00 -0.38
C PRO A 7 -11.09 -30.25 -1.72
N LYS A 8 -10.96 -28.93 -1.68
CA LYS A 8 -11.08 -28.06 -2.86
C LYS A 8 -9.71 -27.63 -3.36
N LYS A 9 -9.65 -27.27 -4.64
CA LYS A 9 -8.42 -26.86 -5.31
C LYS A 9 -7.66 -25.81 -4.49
N PRO A 10 -6.32 -25.86 -4.44
CA PRO A 10 -5.52 -24.89 -3.71
C PRO A 10 -5.72 -23.47 -4.26
N LEU A 11 -5.64 -22.47 -3.38
CA LEU A 11 -5.87 -21.05 -3.69
C LEU A 11 -5.11 -20.56 -4.94
N PHE A 12 -3.87 -21.04 -5.14
CA PHE A 12 -3.06 -20.67 -6.29
C PHE A 12 -3.63 -21.20 -7.62
N SER A 13 -4.26 -22.38 -7.62
CA SER A 13 -4.95 -22.90 -8.81
C SER A 13 -6.11 -21.99 -9.20
N TRP A 14 -6.89 -21.50 -8.23
CA TRP A 14 -7.97 -20.54 -8.48
C TRP A 14 -7.44 -19.18 -8.97
N LEU A 15 -6.34 -18.69 -8.39
CA LEU A 15 -5.73 -17.42 -8.79
C LEU A 15 -5.18 -17.50 -10.23
N LEU A 16 -4.51 -18.61 -10.56
CA LEU A 16 -3.97 -18.88 -11.89
C LEU A 16 -5.06 -19.02 -12.95
N ASP A 17 -6.16 -19.71 -12.62
CA ASP A 17 -7.34 -19.85 -13.49
C ASP A 17 -7.93 -18.48 -13.87
N ARG A 18 -7.91 -17.50 -12.95
CA ARG A 18 -8.35 -16.12 -13.25
C ARG A 18 -7.38 -15.33 -14.13
N THR A 19 -6.08 -15.53 -13.97
CA THR A 19 -5.06 -14.78 -14.74
C THR A 19 -4.87 -15.31 -16.16
N THR A 20 -5.19 -16.58 -16.42
CA THR A 20 -4.95 -17.25 -17.70
C THR A 20 -6.13 -17.21 -18.67
N GLY A 21 -7.26 -16.60 -18.29
CA GLY A 21 -8.42 -16.43 -19.15
C GLY A 21 -9.12 -17.74 -19.55
N SER A 22 -8.81 -18.85 -18.89
CA SER A 22 -9.52 -20.11 -19.09
C SER A 22 -10.94 -19.99 -18.55
N GLN A 23 -11.92 -20.48 -19.32
CA GLN A 23 -13.32 -20.23 -19.04
C GLN A 23 -13.76 -20.77 -17.67
N LEU A 24 -14.46 -19.89 -16.96
CA LEU A 24 -15.15 -19.99 -15.66
C LEU A 24 -16.24 -21.08 -15.59
N GLN A 25 -15.99 -22.32 -15.97
CA GLN A 25 -17.00 -23.39 -15.79
C GLN A 25 -16.89 -24.11 -14.43
N ASN A 26 -15.75 -24.03 -13.73
CA ASN A 26 -15.55 -24.69 -12.44
C ASN A 26 -14.85 -23.81 -11.38
N SER A 27 -15.03 -22.49 -11.42
CA SER A 27 -14.50 -21.64 -10.34
C SER A 27 -15.34 -21.81 -9.08
N PHE A 28 -14.70 -22.19 -7.99
CA PHE A 28 -15.37 -22.28 -6.70
C PHE A 28 -15.92 -20.91 -6.30
N ASP A 29 -17.23 -20.85 -6.05
CA ASP A 29 -17.91 -19.63 -5.65
C ASP A 29 -17.82 -19.44 -4.14
N TYR A 30 -16.84 -18.63 -3.73
CA TYR A 30 -16.62 -18.27 -2.33
C TYR A 30 -17.78 -17.46 -1.74
N SER A 31 -18.69 -16.91 -2.55
CA SER A 31 -19.87 -16.21 -2.03
C SER A 31 -20.92 -17.15 -1.42
N LYS A 32 -20.88 -18.44 -1.80
CA LYS A 32 -21.83 -19.46 -1.31
C LYS A 32 -21.45 -20.05 0.05
N ASN A 33 -20.25 -19.75 0.57
CA ASN A 33 -19.75 -20.29 1.82
C ASN A 33 -19.31 -19.13 2.72
N GLU A 34 -19.92 -19.03 3.90
CA GLU A 34 -19.63 -17.94 4.85
C GLU A 34 -18.18 -17.98 5.35
N VAL A 35 -17.65 -19.19 5.52
CA VAL A 35 -16.30 -19.47 6.01
C VAL A 35 -15.67 -20.60 5.20
N THR A 36 -14.46 -20.40 4.72
CA THR A 36 -13.67 -21.41 4.02
C THR A 36 -12.31 -21.56 4.69
N VAL A 37 -11.95 -22.78 5.09
CA VAL A 37 -10.61 -23.11 5.56
C VAL A 37 -9.76 -23.46 4.34
N VAL A 38 -8.64 -22.76 4.18
CA VAL A 38 -7.67 -22.99 3.11
C VAL A 38 -6.36 -23.40 3.75
N ASP A 39 -5.98 -24.65 3.55
CA ASP A 39 -4.67 -25.15 3.98
C ASP A 39 -3.69 -25.06 2.80
N LEU A 40 -2.62 -24.28 2.97
CA LEU A 40 -1.52 -24.17 2.00
C LEU A 40 -0.22 -24.63 2.69
N LEU A 41 0.53 -23.67 3.24
CA LEU A 41 1.70 -23.91 4.09
C LEU A 41 1.38 -23.69 5.57
N GLN A 42 0.36 -22.87 5.83
CA GLN A 42 -0.25 -22.61 7.11
C GLN A 42 -1.77 -22.53 6.88
N PRO A 43 -2.60 -22.93 7.86
CA PRO A 43 -4.04 -22.87 7.72
C PRO A 43 -4.51 -21.42 7.74
N TYR A 44 -5.18 -20.99 6.67
CA TYR A 44 -5.84 -19.70 6.55
C TYR A 44 -7.36 -19.86 6.67
N LEU A 45 -7.98 -18.96 7.42
CA LEU A 45 -9.44 -18.84 7.46
C LEU A 45 -9.87 -17.70 6.55
N LEU A 46 -10.54 -18.02 5.45
CA LEU A 46 -11.17 -17.03 4.58
C LEU A 46 -12.62 -16.82 5.01
N VAL A 47 -12.92 -15.62 5.47
CA VAL A 47 -14.28 -15.21 5.87
C VAL A 47 -14.84 -14.28 4.79
N SER A 48 -15.93 -14.69 4.16
CA SER A 48 -16.58 -13.93 3.08
C SER A 48 -17.86 -13.22 3.54
N ASP A 49 -18.47 -13.64 4.64
CA ASP A 49 -19.71 -13.02 5.13
C ASP A 49 -19.43 -11.58 5.65
N PRO A 50 -20.05 -10.55 5.05
CA PRO A 50 -19.85 -9.17 5.48
C PRO A 50 -20.25 -8.92 6.93
N LYS A 51 -21.24 -9.65 7.49
CA LYS A 51 -21.63 -9.49 8.90
C LYS A 51 -20.53 -9.98 9.84
N ILE A 52 -19.94 -11.13 9.52
CA ILE A 52 -18.82 -11.69 10.31
C ILE A 52 -17.58 -10.80 10.16
N VAL A 53 -17.26 -10.33 8.95
CA VAL A 53 -16.15 -9.40 8.72
C VAL A 53 -16.35 -8.10 9.50
N GLN A 54 -17.57 -7.55 9.53
CA GLN A 54 -17.87 -6.37 10.31
C GLN A 54 -17.68 -6.61 11.82
N ASP A 55 -18.19 -7.73 12.34
CA ASP A 55 -18.00 -8.12 13.74
C ASP A 55 -16.51 -8.28 14.08
N MET A 56 -15.74 -8.96 13.23
CA MET A 56 -14.29 -9.12 13.36
C MET A 56 -13.56 -7.77 13.39
N MET A 57 -13.92 -6.84 12.50
CA MET A 57 -13.23 -5.55 12.35
C MET A 57 -13.65 -4.50 13.39
N ILE A 58 -14.80 -4.66 14.04
CA ILE A 58 -15.34 -3.70 15.02
C ILE A 58 -15.24 -4.25 16.44
N SER A 59 -15.93 -5.35 16.75
CA SER A 59 -16.10 -5.85 18.11
C SER A 59 -14.89 -6.66 18.57
N LYS A 60 -14.31 -7.46 17.65
CA LYS A 60 -13.19 -8.38 17.95
C LYS A 60 -11.84 -7.91 17.41
N ASN A 61 -11.73 -6.66 16.98
CA ASN A 61 -10.49 -6.10 16.42
C ASN A 61 -9.31 -6.19 17.41
N GLY A 62 -9.57 -6.14 18.72
CA GLY A 62 -8.51 -6.33 19.74
C GLY A 62 -7.96 -7.77 19.83
N GLN A 63 -8.70 -8.75 19.31
CA GLN A 63 -8.32 -10.17 19.31
C GLN A 63 -7.66 -10.59 17.99
N ILE A 64 -7.81 -9.78 16.94
CA ILE A 64 -7.31 -10.05 15.60
C ILE A 64 -6.22 -9.04 15.30
N ASP A 65 -4.96 -9.48 15.41
CA ASP A 65 -3.82 -8.64 15.04
C ASP A 65 -3.34 -8.96 13.62
N LYS A 66 -2.61 -8.02 13.04
CA LYS A 66 -1.95 -8.23 11.76
C LYS A 66 -0.90 -9.33 11.92
N THR A 67 -0.86 -10.30 11.01
CA THR A 67 0.08 -11.44 11.07
C THR A 67 1.55 -11.02 11.02
N GLY A 68 1.86 -9.81 10.54
CA GLY A 68 3.22 -9.30 10.43
C GLY A 68 4.00 -9.90 9.25
N ASP A 69 3.38 -10.74 8.43
CA ASP A 69 4.00 -11.35 7.24
C ASP A 69 4.57 -10.29 6.29
N TYR A 70 3.84 -9.18 6.16
CA TYR A 70 4.26 -8.03 5.37
C TYR A 70 5.35 -7.18 6.03
N GLU A 71 5.54 -7.28 7.36
CA GLU A 71 6.64 -6.60 8.04
C GLU A 71 7.98 -7.13 7.52
N GLY A 72 8.15 -8.45 7.37
CA GLY A 72 9.38 -9.03 6.84
C GLY A 72 9.74 -8.52 5.43
N LEU A 73 8.73 -8.40 4.56
CA LEU A 73 8.92 -7.95 3.17
C LEU A 73 9.22 -6.44 3.06
N PHE A 74 8.50 -5.62 3.82
CA PHE A 74 8.56 -4.16 3.67
C PHE A 74 9.49 -3.46 4.65
N ARG A 75 10.00 -4.17 5.67
CA ARG A 75 10.87 -3.58 6.71
C ARG A 75 12.15 -2.98 6.15
N ASN A 76 12.71 -3.53 5.08
CA ASN A 76 13.93 -2.99 4.47
C ASN A 76 13.70 -1.65 3.75
N PHE A 77 12.49 -1.41 3.24
CA PHE A 77 12.15 -0.19 2.50
C PHE A 77 11.56 0.89 3.40
N PHE A 78 10.61 0.52 4.25
CA PHE A 78 9.83 1.48 5.04
C PHE A 78 10.13 1.41 6.54
N GLY A 79 11.08 0.57 6.97
CA GLY A 79 11.36 0.34 8.37
C GLY A 79 10.16 -0.29 9.09
N ARG A 80 10.04 0.01 10.39
CA ARG A 80 8.87 -0.39 11.20
C ARG A 80 7.74 0.62 11.03
N PHE A 81 6.99 0.44 9.94
CA PHE A 81 5.85 1.29 9.58
C PHE A 81 4.51 0.68 10.03
N PHE A 82 3.63 1.51 10.61
CA PHE A 82 2.38 1.08 11.25
C PHE A 82 1.39 0.31 10.35
N LEU A 83 1.53 0.37 9.02
CA LEU A 83 0.67 -0.40 8.11
C LEU A 83 0.88 -1.90 8.24
N TYR A 84 2.10 -2.35 8.55
CA TYR A 84 2.46 -3.77 8.54
C TYR A 84 2.90 -4.29 9.91
N THR A 85 3.10 -3.41 10.90
CA THR A 85 3.41 -3.82 12.27
C THR A 85 2.16 -4.23 13.04
N LYS A 86 2.36 -5.09 14.04
CA LYS A 86 1.38 -5.45 15.06
C LYS A 86 0.79 -4.22 15.76
N SER A 87 -0.41 -4.37 16.32
CA SER A 87 -1.20 -3.29 16.92
C SER A 87 -0.73 -2.91 18.33
N ASP A 88 0.56 -2.63 18.48
CA ASP A 88 1.21 -2.25 19.73
C ASP A 88 1.04 -0.76 20.09
N GLU A 89 1.59 -0.32 21.23
CA GLU A 89 1.55 1.10 21.62
C GLU A 89 2.25 2.01 20.61
N ARG A 90 3.32 1.51 19.98
CA ARG A 90 4.03 2.23 18.93
C ARG A 90 3.13 2.45 17.72
N TRP A 91 2.38 1.44 17.30
CA TRP A 91 1.38 1.53 16.24
C TRP A 91 0.30 2.55 16.59
N LYS A 92 -0.21 2.55 17.83
CA LYS A 92 -1.20 3.54 18.30
C LYS A 92 -0.64 4.97 18.19
N ASN A 93 0.60 5.18 18.63
CA ASN A 93 1.25 6.48 18.58
C ASN A 93 1.51 6.96 17.14
N GLN A 94 2.04 6.08 16.28
CA GLN A 94 2.27 6.38 14.85
C GLN A 94 0.94 6.67 14.13
N ARG A 95 -0.10 5.88 14.37
CA ARG A 95 -1.43 6.09 13.80
C ARG A 95 -2.03 7.40 14.29
N LYS A 96 -1.94 7.72 15.59
CA LYS A 96 -2.45 8.97 16.15
C LYS A 96 -1.77 10.19 15.53
N GLY A 97 -0.44 10.15 15.38
CA GLY A 97 0.32 11.21 14.72
C GLY A 97 -0.03 11.36 13.23
N LEU A 98 -0.30 10.26 12.53
CA LEU A 98 -0.70 10.32 11.12
C LEU A 98 -2.15 10.80 10.95
N LEU A 99 -3.06 10.39 11.83
CA LEU A 99 -4.48 10.72 11.74
C LEU A 99 -4.71 12.24 11.70
N THR A 100 -3.88 13.02 12.40
CA THR A 100 -3.98 14.48 12.39
C THR A 100 -3.72 15.11 11.03
N ALA A 101 -2.94 14.45 10.17
CA ALA A 101 -2.71 14.89 8.79
C ALA A 101 -3.94 14.65 7.88
N PHE A 102 -4.84 13.75 8.28
CA PHE A 102 -6.06 13.40 7.54
C PHE A 102 -7.34 14.02 8.12
N TYR A 103 -7.22 15.06 8.95
CA TYR A 103 -8.40 15.81 9.38
C TYR A 103 -9.06 16.58 8.23
N LYS A 104 -10.36 16.85 8.38
CA LYS A 104 -11.21 17.49 7.36
C LYS A 104 -10.58 18.76 6.76
N ASP A 105 -10.00 19.62 7.59
CA ASP A 105 -9.39 20.86 7.12
C ASP A 105 -8.15 20.61 6.27
N LYS A 106 -7.33 19.64 6.64
CA LYS A 106 -6.15 19.22 5.85
C LYS A 106 -6.59 18.54 4.56
N LEU A 107 -7.63 17.71 4.60
CA LEU A 107 -8.22 17.12 3.39
C LEU A 107 -8.76 18.17 2.43
N ALA A 108 -9.36 19.26 2.93
CA ALA A 108 -9.80 20.37 2.08
C ALA A 108 -8.61 21.07 1.39
N LEU A 109 -7.49 21.27 2.10
CA LEU A 109 -6.27 21.79 1.50
C LEU A 109 -5.69 20.85 0.44
N MET A 110 -5.65 19.53 0.74
CA MET A 110 -5.22 18.52 -0.23
C MET A 110 -6.12 18.54 -1.47
N LEU A 111 -7.44 18.61 -1.31
CA LEU A 111 -8.39 18.66 -2.41
C LEU A 111 -8.17 19.90 -3.30
N ASN A 112 -7.87 21.05 -2.71
CA ASN A 112 -7.53 22.26 -3.46
C ASN A 112 -6.24 22.09 -4.26
N ALA A 113 -5.23 21.41 -3.71
CA ALA A 113 -4.02 21.07 -4.45
C ALA A 113 -4.31 20.14 -5.63
N LEU A 114 -5.12 19.09 -5.43
CA LEU A 114 -5.53 18.17 -6.49
C LEU A 114 -6.28 18.91 -7.61
N LYS A 115 -7.22 19.78 -7.25
CA LYS A 115 -7.96 20.62 -8.19
C LYS A 115 -6.99 21.48 -9.01
N GLY A 116 -5.98 22.07 -8.38
CA GLY A 116 -4.94 22.83 -9.07
C GLY A 116 -4.20 21.99 -10.11
N GLN A 117 -3.80 20.76 -9.78
CA GLN A 117 -3.13 19.86 -10.71
C GLN A 117 -4.04 19.43 -11.88
N LEU A 118 -5.30 19.13 -11.61
CA LEU A 118 -6.28 18.80 -12.64
C LEU A 118 -6.55 19.98 -13.60
N ILE A 119 -6.66 21.20 -13.08
CA ILE A 119 -6.82 22.40 -13.91
C ILE A 119 -5.62 22.57 -14.83
N LYS A 120 -4.39 22.46 -14.29
CA LYS A 120 -3.15 22.54 -15.10
C LYS A 120 -3.12 21.47 -16.20
N ALA A 121 -3.39 20.21 -15.85
CA ALA A 121 -3.44 19.12 -16.81
C ALA A 121 -4.50 19.37 -17.91
N SER A 122 -5.69 19.84 -17.53
CA SER A 122 -6.77 20.16 -18.47
C SER A 122 -6.40 21.32 -19.41
N ALA A 123 -5.71 22.35 -18.90
CA ALA A 123 -5.25 23.47 -19.70
C ALA A 123 -4.18 23.02 -20.70
N GLN A 124 -3.25 22.16 -20.26
CA GLN A 124 -2.26 21.54 -21.13
C GLN A 124 -2.93 20.75 -22.27
N TRP A 125 -3.87 19.86 -21.96
CA TRP A 125 -4.57 19.10 -23.01
C TRP A 125 -5.33 19.98 -23.98
N LYS A 126 -5.99 21.05 -23.50
CA LYS A 126 -6.65 22.03 -24.39
C LYS A 126 -5.66 22.70 -25.34
N SER A 127 -4.47 23.04 -24.85
CA SER A 127 -3.43 23.64 -25.70
C SER A 127 -2.87 22.66 -26.74
N GLU A 128 -2.65 21.40 -26.35
CA GLU A 128 -2.19 20.33 -27.26
C GLU A 128 -3.25 20.00 -28.33
N ILE A 129 -4.53 19.99 -27.95
CA ILE A 129 -5.65 19.84 -28.90
C ILE A 129 -5.68 21.00 -29.90
N GLY A 130 -5.49 22.23 -29.43
CA GLY A 130 -5.48 23.43 -30.29
C GLY A 130 -4.29 23.46 -31.26
N ALA A 131 -3.14 22.93 -30.86
CA ALA A 131 -1.94 22.83 -31.69
C ALA A 131 -1.99 21.64 -32.68
N SER A 132 -2.83 20.64 -32.43
CA SER A 132 -2.98 19.46 -33.28
C SER A 132 -3.79 19.77 -34.54
N LYS A 133 -3.26 19.40 -35.71
CA LYS A 133 -3.96 19.56 -37.01
C LYS A 133 -5.30 18.81 -37.04
N THR A 134 -5.41 17.70 -36.31
CA THR A 134 -6.58 16.81 -36.28
C THR A 134 -7.57 17.21 -35.18
N ARG A 135 -7.29 18.27 -34.39
CA ARG A 135 -8.06 18.67 -33.19
C ARG A 135 -8.31 17.54 -32.20
N ALA A 136 -7.43 16.54 -32.20
CA ALA A 136 -7.50 15.38 -31.33
C ALA A 136 -6.09 15.01 -30.85
N ILE A 137 -6.02 14.47 -29.65
CA ILE A 137 -4.80 13.93 -29.04
C ILE A 137 -5.08 12.50 -28.55
N GLN A 138 -4.10 11.62 -28.67
CA GLN A 138 -4.15 10.32 -28.00
C GLN A 138 -3.48 10.42 -26.64
N LEU A 139 -4.20 10.03 -25.60
CA LEU A 139 -3.75 10.12 -24.22
C LEU A 139 -3.77 8.75 -23.55
N ASN A 140 -2.64 8.37 -22.97
CA ASN A 140 -2.58 7.18 -22.12
C ASN A 140 -3.08 7.53 -20.72
N LEU A 141 -4.33 7.12 -20.42
CA LEU A 141 -4.99 7.44 -19.15
C LEU A 141 -4.20 6.96 -17.93
N SER A 142 -3.61 5.76 -17.99
CA SER A 142 -2.84 5.20 -16.86
C SER A 142 -1.61 6.04 -16.56
N LYS A 143 -0.82 6.37 -17.59
CA LYS A 143 0.40 7.18 -17.45
C LYS A 143 0.08 8.59 -16.96
N THR A 144 -0.97 9.20 -17.52
CA THR A 144 -1.38 10.55 -17.17
C THR A 144 -1.95 10.64 -15.76
N THR A 145 -2.81 9.69 -15.38
CA THR A 145 -3.37 9.63 -14.02
C THR A 145 -2.27 9.42 -13.01
N LEU A 146 -1.33 8.51 -13.28
CA LEU A 146 -0.18 8.28 -12.41
C LEU A 146 0.66 9.54 -12.24
N LYS A 147 0.93 10.28 -13.31
CA LYS A 147 1.66 11.56 -13.23
C LYS A 147 0.93 12.56 -12.33
N ILE A 148 -0.37 12.79 -12.58
CA ILE A 148 -1.19 13.73 -11.80
C ILE A 148 -1.19 13.35 -10.32
N VAL A 149 -1.40 12.07 -10.00
CA VAL A 149 -1.41 11.59 -8.61
C VAL A 149 -0.04 11.76 -7.97
N THR A 150 1.04 11.47 -8.71
CA THR A 150 2.39 11.60 -8.16
C THR A 150 2.75 13.06 -7.88
N ASP A 151 2.44 13.97 -8.81
CA ASP A 151 2.67 15.41 -8.62
C ASP A 151 1.83 15.97 -7.47
N PHE A 152 0.58 15.53 -7.36
CA PHE A 152 -0.30 15.83 -6.23
C PHE A 152 0.28 15.36 -4.88
N MET A 153 0.73 14.11 -4.80
CA MET A 153 1.31 13.55 -3.59
C MET A 153 2.59 14.30 -3.19
N MET A 154 3.44 14.64 -4.15
CA MET A 154 4.68 15.39 -3.91
C MET A 154 4.41 16.81 -3.43
N GLN A 155 3.41 17.48 -4.01
CA GLN A 155 3.02 18.81 -3.57
C GLN A 155 2.51 18.80 -2.12
N ILE A 156 1.77 17.77 -1.70
CA ILE A 156 1.24 17.68 -0.34
C ILE A 156 2.31 17.26 0.66
N LEU A 157 3.14 16.29 0.32
CA LEU A 157 4.12 15.71 1.24
C LEU A 157 5.37 16.57 1.39
N VAL A 158 5.86 17.15 0.29
CA VAL A 158 7.14 17.86 0.22
C VAL A 158 6.96 19.37 -0.02
N GLY A 159 5.79 19.79 -0.53
CA GLY A 159 5.56 21.18 -0.92
C GLY A 159 6.10 21.54 -2.30
N THR A 160 6.60 20.56 -3.07
CA THR A 160 7.24 20.77 -4.37
C THR A 160 6.68 19.84 -5.45
N ASN A 161 6.87 20.19 -6.72
CA ASN A 161 6.59 19.28 -7.84
C ASN A 161 7.83 18.44 -8.15
N LEU A 162 7.65 17.25 -8.75
CA LEU A 162 8.76 16.37 -9.15
C LEU A 162 9.75 17.04 -10.10
N ASP A 163 9.25 17.83 -11.03
CA ASP A 163 10.07 18.53 -12.02
C ASP A 163 11.05 19.54 -11.38
N ALA A 164 10.83 19.91 -10.11
CA ALA A 164 11.70 20.82 -9.37
C ALA A 164 12.72 20.09 -8.47
N VAL A 165 12.58 18.78 -8.26
CA VAL A 165 13.45 18.01 -7.35
C VAL A 165 14.67 17.49 -8.10
N LYS A 166 15.82 18.16 -7.92
CA LYS A 166 17.11 17.69 -8.42
C LYS A 166 17.76 16.75 -7.40
N LEU A 167 17.66 15.44 -7.62
CA LEU A 167 18.35 14.44 -6.81
C LEU A 167 19.79 14.26 -7.32
N THR A 168 20.77 14.69 -6.51
CA THR A 168 22.17 14.31 -6.71
C THR A 168 22.43 13.03 -5.93
N VAL A 169 22.54 11.90 -6.62
CA VAL A 169 22.90 10.62 -5.98
C VAL A 169 24.41 10.47 -6.04
N GLU A 170 25.07 10.76 -4.92
CA GLU A 170 26.48 10.43 -4.74
C GLU A 170 26.60 8.98 -4.26
N THR A 171 26.94 8.06 -5.16
CA THR A 171 27.30 6.70 -4.78
C THR A 171 28.73 6.71 -4.26
N ARG A 172 28.91 6.79 -2.93
CA ARG A 172 30.20 6.43 -2.32
C ARG A 172 30.37 4.92 -2.38
N LYS A 173 31.40 4.44 -3.07
CA LYS A 173 31.90 3.08 -2.89
C LYS A 173 32.23 2.92 -1.41
N SER A 174 31.56 1.97 -0.76
CA SER A 174 31.85 1.62 0.62
C SER A 174 33.14 0.81 0.63
N ASP A 175 34.28 1.48 0.80
CA ASP A 175 35.53 0.85 1.25
C ASP A 175 35.36 0.48 2.72
N ARG A 176 34.49 -0.49 3.00
CA ARG A 176 34.37 -1.09 4.33
C ARG A 176 35.10 -2.42 4.29
N GLU A 177 36.26 -2.45 4.93
CA GLU A 177 36.85 -3.66 5.48
C GLU A 177 35.78 -4.47 6.25
N PRO A 178 35.91 -5.81 6.30
CA PRO A 178 34.96 -6.67 6.98
C PRO A 178 34.69 -6.21 8.41
N PHE A 179 33.41 -6.15 8.75
CA PHE A 179 32.86 -5.70 10.02
C PHE A 179 33.55 -6.41 11.20
N ARG A 180 34.54 -5.78 11.83
CA ARG A 180 34.97 -6.13 13.18
C ARG A 180 34.09 -5.36 14.16
N PRO A 181 33.31 -6.03 15.02
CA PRO A 181 32.60 -5.34 16.08
C PRO A 181 33.66 -4.70 17.00
N LYS A 182 33.72 -3.37 17.04
CA LYS A 182 34.47 -2.68 18.08
C LYS A 182 33.68 -2.83 19.37
N GLU A 183 34.23 -3.61 20.29
CA GLU A 183 33.87 -3.55 21.70
C GLU A 183 33.92 -2.07 22.12
N CYS A 184 32.75 -1.48 22.35
CA CYS A 184 32.68 -0.18 22.99
C CYS A 184 32.87 -0.43 24.48
N CYS A 185 34.12 -0.36 24.93
CA CYS A 185 34.43 -0.12 26.34
C CYS A 185 33.76 1.18 26.76
N PHE A 186 32.72 1.09 27.59
CA PHE A 186 32.25 2.21 28.40
C PHE A 186 33.15 2.30 29.64
N SER A 187 34.32 2.92 29.46
CA SER A 187 35.11 3.59 30.49
C SER A 187 35.36 4.99 29.90
N GLU A 188 35.17 6.12 30.56
CA GLU A 188 35.23 6.47 31.96
C GLU A 188 34.65 7.90 32.08
N ALA A 189 34.24 8.27 33.30
CA ALA A 189 34.39 9.61 33.87
C ALA A 189 34.35 10.84 32.94
N CYS A 190 33.27 11.63 33.04
CA CYS A 190 33.37 13.08 33.17
C CYS A 190 32.08 13.68 33.76
N GLN A 191 32.26 14.30 34.93
CA GLN A 191 31.36 15.08 35.79
C GLN A 191 30.42 14.30 36.72
#